data_AF-A0A2T6G207-F1
#
_entry.id   AF-A0A2T6G207-F1
#
_cell.length_a   1.000
_cell.length_b   1.000
_cell.length_c   1.000
_cell.angle_alpha   90.00
_cell.angle_beta   90.00
_cell.angle_gamma   90.00
#
_symmetry.space_group_name_H-M   'P 1'
#
loop_
_entity.id
_entity.type
_entity.pdbx_description
1 polymer ?
#
loop_
_entity_poly.entity_id
_entity_poly.type
_entity_poly.pdbx_seq_one_letter_code
_entity_poly.pdbx_strand_id
1 'polypeptide(L)' 'MWEFFVDFLEIPFTIQWKNYDTAVKNLGTYAEKILDIFLELEQKKPGFKIIIIPDT' A
#
# COMPACT_ATOMS: atom_id res chain seq x y z
N MET A 1 -0.45 -1.94 -12.50
CA MET A 1 -0.70 -2.00 -11.04
C MET A 1 -1.82 -1.06 -10.66
N TRP A 2 -1.71 0.24 -10.92
CA TRP A 2 -2.75 1.23 -10.63
C TRP A 2 -4.14 0.85 -11.17
N GLU A 3 -4.27 0.56 -12.46
CA GLU A 3 -5.55 0.17 -13.10
C GLU A 3 -6.20 -1.06 -12.43
N PHE A 4 -5.40 -2.03 -11.98
CA PHE A 4 -5.93 -3.17 -11.22
C PHE A 4 -6.61 -2.73 -9.93
N PHE A 5 -5.97 -1.83 -9.18
CA PHE A 5 -6.50 -1.33 -7.91
C PHE A 5 -7.73 -0.44 -8.07
N VAL A 6 -7.79 0.32 -9.17
CA VAL A 6 -8.92 1.23 -9.42
C VAL A 6 -10.11 0.46 -10.00
N ASP A 7 -9.90 -0.31 -11.06
CA ASP A 7 -10.98 -0.83 -11.90
C ASP A 7 -11.39 -2.26 -11.55
N PHE A 8 -10.47 -3.06 -11.00
CA PHE A 8 -10.69 -4.51 -10.81
C PHE A 8 -10.74 -4.94 -9.34
N LEU A 9 -10.21 -4.14 -8.41
CA LEU A 9 -10.19 -4.49 -7.01
C LEU A 9 -11.59 -4.36 -6.38
N GLU A 10 -12.13 -5.49 -5.95
CA GLU A 10 -13.35 -5.56 -5.16
C GLU A 10 -13.10 -5.09 -3.72
N ILE A 11 -14.12 -4.46 -3.14
CA ILE A 11 -14.09 -3.83 -1.81
C ILE A 11 -15.08 -4.56 -0.89
N PRO A 12 -14.77 -4.74 0.42
CA PRO A 12 -13.63 -4.19 1.16
C PRO A 12 -12.32 -4.96 0.95
N PHE A 13 -11.21 -4.22 0.88
CA PHE A 13 -9.88 -4.81 0.71
C PHE A 13 -8.88 -4.15 1.65
N THR A 14 -8.01 -4.95 2.29
CA THR A 14 -6.98 -4.43 3.20
C THR A 14 -5.64 -5.04 2.86
N ILE A 15 -4.65 -4.19 2.59
CA ILE A 15 -3.25 -4.59 2.48
C ILE A 15 -2.59 -4.46 3.85
N GLN A 16 -1.85 -5.49 4.24
CA GLN A 16 -0.95 -5.45 5.38
C GLN A 16 0.49 -5.51 4.88
N TRP A 17 1.22 -4.41 5.03
CA TRP A 17 2.63 -4.36 4.68
C TRP A 17 3.47 -4.68 5.91
N LYS A 18 4.02 -5.90 5.95
CA LYS A 18 4.98 -6.33 6.98
C LYS A 18 6.39 -5.91 6.62
N ASN A 19 7.17 -5.54 7.64
CA ASN A 19 8.59 -5.22 7.50
C ASN A 19 8.83 -4.06 6.52
N TYR A 20 8.02 -3.01 6.64
CA TYR A 20 8.13 -1.82 5.79
C TYR A 20 9.51 -1.16 5.94
N ASP A 21 10.05 -1.10 7.16
CA ASP A 21 11.38 -0.51 7.41
C ASP A 21 12.48 -1.28 6.69
N THR A 22 12.40 -2.61 6.70
CA THR A 22 13.29 -3.46 5.88
C THR A 22 13.12 -3.20 4.39
N ALA A 23 11.89 -2.98 3.90
CA ALA A 23 11.65 -2.63 2.50
C ALA A 23 12.25 -1.26 2.15
N VAL A 24 12.09 -0.24 3.00
CA VAL A 24 12.70 1.08 2.83
C VAL A 24 14.23 0.98 2.82
N LYS A 25 14.82 0.18 3.72
CA LYS A 25 16.27 0.00 3.76
C LYS A 25 16.84 -0.63 2.48
N ASN A 26 16.14 -1.59 1.89
CA ASN A 26 16.63 -2.35 0.73
C ASN A 26 16.23 -1.72 -0.61
N LEU A 27 15.05 -1.10 -0.68
CA LEU A 27 14.47 -0.56 -1.91
C LEU A 27 14.50 0.97 -1.96
N GLY A 28 14.77 1.64 -0.83
CA GLY A 28 14.83 3.09 -0.73
C GLY A 28 13.53 3.75 -1.16
N THR A 29 13.67 4.79 -1.99
CA THR A 29 12.56 5.61 -2.51
C THR A 29 11.49 4.84 -3.28
N TYR A 30 11.78 3.62 -3.75
CA TYR A 30 10.76 2.79 -4.38
C TYR A 30 9.71 2.28 -3.38
N ALA A 31 10.13 1.92 -2.16
CA ALA A 31 9.19 1.49 -1.11
C ALA A 31 8.25 2.64 -0.71
N GLU A 32 8.81 3.83 -0.57
CA GLU A 32 8.07 5.07 -0.26
C GLU A 32 7.04 5.38 -1.36
N LYS A 33 7.44 5.33 -2.63
CA LYS A 33 6.52 5.56 -3.76
C LYS A 33 5.37 4.55 -3.84
N ILE A 34 5.62 3.28 -3.49
CA ILE A 34 4.55 2.28 -3.45
C ILE A 34 3.59 2.58 -2.30
N LEU A 35 4.10 3.01 -1.14
CA LEU A 35 3.27 3.44 -0.04
C LEU A 35 2.40 4.65 -0.43
N ASP A 36 2.99 5.65 -1.11
CA ASP A 36 2.25 6.81 -1.60
C ASP A 36 1.07 6.41 -2.50
N ILE A 37 1.29 5.44 -3.40
CA ILE A 37 0.23 4.89 -4.26
C ILE A 37 -0.90 4.26 -3.43
N PHE A 38 -0.57 3.49 -2.40
CA PHE A 38 -1.59 2.87 -1.54
C PHE A 38 -2.34 3.89 -0.68
N LEU A 39 -1.66 4.94 -0.21
CA LEU A 39 -2.30 6.03 0.52
C LEU A 39 -3.23 6.84 -0.39
N GLU A 40 -2.81 7.11 -1.63
CA GLU A 40 -3.67 7.76 -2.64
C GLU A 40 -4.90 6.91 -2.94
N LEU A 41 -4.73 5.59 -3.04
CA LEU A 41 -5.83 4.65 -3.26
C LEU A 41 -6.80 4.59 -2.07
N GLU A 42 -6.30 4.60 -0.83
CA GLU A 42 -7.11 4.63 0.39
C GLU A 42 -7.99 5.88 0.45
N GLN A 43 -7.49 7.03 -0.04
CA GLN A 43 -8.27 8.26 -0.14
C GLN A 43 -9.34 8.19 -1.24
N LYS A 44 -9.01 7.61 -2.40
CA LYS A 44 -9.87 7.63 -3.59
C LYS A 44 -10.89 6.50 -3.66
N LYS A 45 -10.64 5.37 -2.99
CA LYS A 45 -11.48 4.16 -3.08
C LYS A 45 -11.97 3.75 -1.70
N PRO A 46 -13.16 4.22 -1.27
CA PRO A 46 -13.75 3.88 0.01
C PRO A 46 -13.78 2.36 0.23
N GLY A 47 -13.26 1.93 1.38
CA GLY A 47 -13.18 0.52 1.77
C GLY A 47 -11.92 -0.23 1.31
N PHE A 48 -11.01 0.44 0.59
CA PHE A 48 -9.60 0.04 0.57
C PHE A 48 -8.93 0.53 1.85
N LYS A 49 -8.03 -0.27 2.42
CA LYS A 49 -7.16 0.15 3.54
C LYS A 49 -5.74 -0.37 3.39
N ILE A 50 -4.78 0.40 3.88
CA ILE A 50 -3.38 -0.02 4.04
C ILE A 50 -2.98 0.04 5.51
N ILE A 51 -2.35 -1.03 6.01
CA ILE A 51 -1.84 -1.11 7.37
C ILE A 51 -0.36 -1.46 7.31
N ILE A 52 0.48 -0.59 7.87
CA ILE A 52 1.91 -0.86 8.06
C ILE A 52 2.10 -1.60 9.38
N ILE A 53 2.78 -2.74 9.32
CA ILE A 53 3.15 -3.51 10.50
C ILE A 53 4.65 -3.27 10.73
N PRO A 54 5.02 -2.63 11.86
CA PRO A 54 6.42 -2.32 12.18
C PRO A 54 7.24 -3.60 12.41
N ASP A 55 8.55 -3.53 12.13
CA ASP A 55 9.49 -4.61 12.45
C ASP A 55 9.55 -4.80 13.98
N THR A 56 9.44 -6.05 14.46
CA THR A 56 9.45 -6.41 15.89
C THR A 56 10.84 -6.79 16.38
#